data_AF-A0A846E737-F1
#
_entry.id   AF-A0A846E737-F1
#
_cell.length_a   1.000
_cell.length_b   1.000
_cell.length_c   1.000
_cell.angle_alpha   90.00
_cell.angle_beta   90.00
_cell.angle_gamma   90.00
#
_symmetry.space_group_name_H-M   'P 1'
#
loop_
_entity.id
_entity.type
_entity.pdbx_description
1 polymer ?
#
loop_
_entity_poly.entity_id
_entity_poly.type
_entity_poly.pdbx_seq_one_letter_code
_entity_poly.pdbx_strand_id
1 'polypeptide(L)'
;MYCITTGNAVSVSILKLLAQDPAIDVREKIANNPNTPVHLLELLAQDLDAGVRQTIADNPNTPVHLLELLAQDLEAGVRGAIAHNTNTPISILELLANDTDARVRRAIAHNTNTPISILELLANDTDEWVRYAIAKIPKIPVRVLEQLASDPDEWVRGEITYHPNTPLDTLKRLESDRDPDVREAAQVKLKERFPELA
;
A
#
# COMPACT_ATOMS: atom_id res chain seq x y z
N MET A 1 -18.53 -30.43 0.42
CA MET A 1 -18.61 -29.67 1.69
C MET A 1 -17.69 -30.38 2.69
N TYR A 2 -16.40 -30.04 2.67
CA TYR A 2 -15.45 -30.61 3.63
C TYR A 2 -15.52 -29.79 4.92
N CYS A 3 -16.09 -30.41 5.95
CA CYS A 3 -16.25 -29.84 7.28
C CYS A 3 -14.87 -29.82 7.97
N ILE A 4 -14.32 -28.63 8.23
CA ILE A 4 -13.03 -28.47 8.89
C ILE A 4 -13.28 -28.46 10.39
N THR A 5 -13.50 -29.64 10.99
CA THR A 5 -13.62 -29.76 12.45
C THR A 5 -12.24 -29.91 13.07
N THR A 6 -11.93 -28.96 13.94
CA THR A 6 -10.91 -28.93 14.99
C THR A 6 -10.40 -30.31 15.45
N GLY A 7 -9.11 -30.56 15.20
CA GLY A 7 -8.35 -31.63 15.86
C GLY A 7 -7.54 -32.49 14.90
N ASN A 8 -6.21 -32.43 15.05
CA ASN A 8 -5.18 -33.25 14.41
C ASN A 8 -4.73 -32.80 13.01
N ALA A 9 -3.41 -32.73 12.86
CA ALA A 9 -2.70 -32.22 11.69
C ALA A 9 -3.26 -32.77 10.38
N VAL A 10 -3.78 -31.88 9.53
CA VAL A 10 -3.90 -32.20 8.10
C VAL A 10 -2.50 -32.59 7.65
N SER A 11 -2.35 -33.84 7.18
CA SER A 11 -1.01 -34.32 6.82
C SER A 11 -0.45 -33.45 5.69
N VAL A 12 0.86 -33.23 5.70
CA VAL A 12 1.56 -32.48 4.66
C VAL A 12 1.20 -33.02 3.26
N SER A 13 0.96 -34.33 3.15
CA SER A 13 0.51 -35.01 1.94
C SER A 13 -0.86 -34.53 1.43
N ILE A 14 -1.83 -34.32 2.33
CA ILE A 14 -3.16 -33.81 1.97
C ILE A 14 -3.07 -32.34 1.57
N LEU A 15 -2.30 -31.52 2.29
CA LEU A 15 -2.12 -30.11 1.93
C LEU A 15 -1.43 -29.94 0.57
N LYS A 16 -0.48 -30.83 0.22
CA LYS A 16 0.14 -30.83 -1.11
C LYS A 16 -0.85 -31.14 -2.23
N LEU A 17 -1.80 -32.05 -2.01
CA LEU A 17 -2.86 -32.34 -2.96
C LEU A 17 -3.81 -31.14 -3.11
N LEU A 18 -4.19 -30.51 -2.00
CA LEU A 18 -5.05 -29.33 -2.01
C LEU A 18 -4.38 -28.10 -2.64
N ALA A 19 -3.06 -27.96 -2.52
CA ALA A 19 -2.28 -26.92 -3.20
C ALA A 19 -2.22 -27.12 -4.73
N GLN A 20 -2.67 -28.26 -5.25
CA GLN A 20 -2.79 -28.55 -6.69
C GLN A 20 -4.25 -28.77 -7.10
N ASP A 21 -5.20 -28.45 -6.21
CA ASP A 21 -6.62 -28.61 -6.49
C ASP A 21 -7.01 -27.74 -7.70
N PRO A 22 -7.80 -28.23 -8.66
CA PRO A 22 -8.22 -27.43 -9.81
C PRO A 22 -8.99 -26.16 -9.40
N ALA A 23 -9.63 -26.16 -8.23
CA ALA A 23 -10.40 -25.02 -7.75
C ALA A 23 -9.47 -23.94 -7.13
N ILE A 24 -9.51 -22.75 -7.72
CA ILE A 24 -8.72 -21.59 -7.29
C ILE A 24 -9.00 -21.25 -5.82
N ASP A 25 -10.27 -21.28 -5.40
CA ASP A 25 -10.69 -20.94 -4.04
C ASP A 25 -10.11 -21.88 -2.97
N VAL A 26 -9.85 -23.15 -3.33
CA VAL A 26 -9.17 -24.11 -2.45
C VAL A 26 -7.70 -23.71 -2.30
N ARG A 27 -7.02 -23.40 -3.40
CA ARG A 27 -5.60 -23.00 -3.39
C ARG A 27 -5.39 -21.66 -2.66
N GLU A 28 -6.28 -20.68 -2.85
CA GLU A 28 -6.29 -19.41 -2.10
C GLU A 28 -6.46 -19.64 -0.59
N LYS A 29 -7.34 -20.54 -0.16
CA LYS A 29 -7.50 -20.87 1.27
C LYS A 29 -6.23 -21.47 1.88
N ILE A 30 -5.47 -22.24 1.10
CA ILE A 30 -4.15 -22.73 1.54
C ILE A 30 -3.15 -21.58 1.57
N ALA A 31 -3.09 -20.74 0.53
CA ALA A 31 -2.19 -19.58 0.47
C ALA A 31 -2.40 -18.61 1.64
N ASN A 32 -3.65 -18.34 2.02
CA ASN A 32 -4.00 -17.39 3.08
C ASN A 32 -3.85 -17.95 4.50
N ASN A 33 -3.64 -19.26 4.66
CA ASN A 33 -3.57 -19.85 6.00
C ASN A 33 -2.19 -19.54 6.64
N PRO A 34 -2.14 -18.86 7.81
CA PRO A 34 -0.89 -18.52 8.50
C PRO A 34 0.00 -19.74 8.85
N ASN A 35 -0.61 -20.92 8.98
CA ASN A 35 0.08 -22.15 9.34
C ASN A 35 0.47 -23.00 8.13
N THR A 36 0.31 -22.49 6.90
CA THR A 36 0.71 -23.22 5.71
C THR A 36 2.23 -23.41 5.71
N PRO A 37 2.72 -24.66 5.62
CA PRO A 37 4.15 -24.93 5.53
C PRO A 37 4.81 -24.18 4.37
N VAL A 38 6.01 -23.63 4.60
CA VAL A 38 6.74 -22.83 3.61
C VAL A 38 6.87 -23.52 2.25
N HIS A 39 7.19 -24.82 2.22
CA HIS A 39 7.33 -25.56 0.95
C HIS A 39 6.04 -25.66 0.12
N LEU A 40 4.86 -25.44 0.73
CA LEU A 40 3.60 -25.32 0.00
C LEU A 40 3.35 -23.90 -0.48
N LEU A 41 3.76 -22.88 0.29
CA LEU A 41 3.78 -21.50 -0.20
C LEU A 41 4.72 -21.37 -1.41
N GLU A 42 5.86 -22.06 -1.41
CA GLU A 42 6.79 -22.11 -2.56
C GLU A 42 6.17 -22.73 -3.82
N LEU A 43 5.30 -23.74 -3.63
CA LEU A 43 4.54 -24.33 -4.73
C LEU A 43 3.49 -23.35 -5.27
N LEU A 44 2.73 -22.72 -4.38
CA LEU A 44 1.66 -21.78 -4.73
C LEU A 44 2.18 -20.43 -5.24
N ALA A 45 3.41 -20.05 -4.91
CA ALA A 45 4.07 -18.87 -5.49
C ALA A 45 4.33 -19.02 -7.00
N GLN A 46 4.27 -20.24 -7.53
CA GLN A 46 4.38 -20.55 -8.96
C GLN A 46 3.03 -20.91 -9.59
N ASP A 47 1.91 -20.66 -8.88
CA ASP A 47 0.57 -20.96 -9.40
C ASP A 47 0.31 -20.20 -10.70
N LEU A 48 -0.44 -20.81 -11.62
CA LEU A 48 -0.80 -20.15 -12.87
C LEU A 48 -1.76 -18.99 -12.62
N ASP A 49 -2.58 -19.08 -11.58
CA ASP A 49 -3.54 -18.07 -11.22
C ASP A 49 -2.90 -16.94 -10.38
N ALA A 50 -3.08 -15.70 -10.84
CA ALA A 50 -2.51 -14.54 -10.20
C ALA A 50 -3.18 -14.21 -8.85
N GLY A 51 -4.45 -14.58 -8.65
CA GLY A 51 -5.15 -14.39 -7.37
C GLY A 51 -4.56 -15.26 -6.27
N VAL A 52 -4.17 -16.50 -6.59
CA VAL A 52 -3.42 -17.36 -5.67
C VAL A 52 -2.07 -16.74 -5.32
N ARG A 53 -1.29 -16.29 -6.32
CA ARG A 53 0.02 -15.66 -6.07
C ARG A 53 -0.10 -14.36 -5.29
N GLN A 54 -1.13 -13.56 -5.55
CA GLN A 54 -1.44 -12.35 -4.81
C GLN A 54 -1.79 -12.66 -3.35
N THR A 55 -2.53 -13.74 -3.10
CA THR A 55 -2.85 -14.18 -1.74
C THR A 55 -1.58 -14.57 -0.96
N ILE A 56 -0.58 -15.16 -1.62
CA ILE A 56 0.74 -15.38 -1.02
C ILE A 56 1.44 -14.05 -0.73
N ALA A 57 1.43 -13.10 -1.68
CA ALA A 57 2.03 -11.79 -1.50
C ALA A 57 1.42 -10.99 -0.32
N ASP A 58 0.10 -11.09 -0.11
CA ASP A 58 -0.60 -10.43 1.00
C ASP A 58 -0.44 -11.14 2.35
N ASN A 59 -0.04 -12.41 2.37
CA ASN A 59 0.08 -13.17 3.62
C ASN A 59 1.26 -12.64 4.47
N PRO A 60 1.01 -12.20 5.72
CA PRO A 60 2.07 -11.65 6.57
C PRO A 60 3.14 -12.68 6.94
N ASN A 61 2.87 -13.99 6.85
CA ASN A 61 3.85 -15.02 7.16
C ASN A 61 4.66 -15.47 5.93
N THR A 62 4.49 -14.81 4.78
CA THR A 62 5.24 -15.14 3.57
C THR A 62 6.73 -14.88 3.79
N PRO A 63 7.58 -15.91 3.63
CA PRO A 63 9.02 -15.77 3.74
C PRO A 63 9.58 -14.72 2.76
N VAL A 64 10.62 -14.02 3.20
CA VAL A 64 11.25 -12.94 2.43
C VAL A 64 11.66 -13.38 1.02
N HIS A 65 12.23 -14.57 0.85
CA HIS A 65 12.65 -15.05 -0.49
C HIS A 65 11.47 -15.24 -1.46
N LEU A 66 10.27 -15.50 -0.95
CA LEU A 66 9.05 -15.53 -1.76
C LEU A 66 8.53 -14.13 -2.07
N LEU A 67 8.67 -13.18 -1.15
CA LEU A 67 8.38 -11.77 -1.45
C LEU A 67 9.31 -11.24 -2.55
N GLU A 68 10.60 -11.60 -2.52
CA GLU A 68 11.59 -11.23 -3.56
C GLU A 68 11.25 -11.82 -4.94
N LEU A 69 10.75 -13.06 -4.96
CA LEU A 69 10.28 -13.71 -6.18
C LEU A 69 9.04 -12.99 -6.73
N LEU A 70 8.02 -12.78 -5.89
CA LEU A 70 6.73 -12.20 -6.29
C LEU A 70 6.80 -10.69 -6.57
N ALA A 71 7.83 -9.99 -6.07
CA ALA A 71 8.10 -8.60 -6.44
C ALA A 71 8.42 -8.42 -7.94
N GLN A 72 8.79 -9.51 -8.63
CA GLN A 72 9.06 -9.54 -10.08
C GLN A 72 7.92 -10.18 -10.88
N ASP A 73 6.76 -10.44 -10.24
CA ASP A 73 5.61 -11.04 -10.91
C ASP A 73 5.14 -10.17 -12.08
N LEU A 74 4.62 -10.78 -13.13
CA LEU A 74 4.10 -10.05 -14.29
C LEU A 74 2.86 -9.25 -13.93
N GLU A 75 2.07 -9.73 -12.97
CA GLU A 75 0.80 -9.13 -12.58
C GLU A 75 0.99 -8.03 -11.53
N ALA A 76 0.59 -6.81 -11.88
CA ALA A 76 0.69 -5.65 -10.98
C ALA A 76 -0.10 -5.84 -9.68
N GLY A 77 -1.17 -6.64 -9.68
CA GLY A 77 -1.91 -6.98 -8.47
C GLY A 77 -1.06 -7.72 -7.45
N VAL A 78 -0.24 -8.68 -7.91
CA VAL A 78 0.70 -9.43 -7.06
C VAL A 78 1.78 -8.51 -6.51
N ARG A 79 2.41 -7.69 -7.37
CA ARG A 79 3.44 -6.72 -6.94
C ARG A 79 2.88 -5.66 -5.97
N GLY A 80 1.64 -5.23 -6.19
CA GLY A 80 0.92 -4.30 -5.31
C GLY A 80 0.63 -4.89 -3.92
N ALA A 81 0.29 -6.18 -3.84
CA ALA A 81 0.16 -6.89 -2.58
C ALA A 81 1.49 -6.93 -1.79
N ILE A 82 2.63 -7.14 -2.49
CA ILE A 82 3.96 -7.03 -1.86
C ILE A 82 4.21 -5.61 -1.34
N ALA A 83 3.88 -4.57 -2.12
CA ALA A 83 4.03 -3.19 -1.67
C ALA A 83 3.20 -2.88 -0.42
N HIS A 84 2.01 -3.47 -0.30
CA HIS A 84 1.12 -3.31 0.87
C HIS A 84 1.57 -4.12 2.10
N ASN A 85 2.20 -5.28 1.91
CA ASN A 85 2.58 -6.19 2.99
C ASN A 85 3.64 -5.56 3.92
N THR A 86 3.32 -5.43 5.21
CA THR A 86 4.20 -4.78 6.20
C THR A 86 5.49 -5.55 6.48
N ASN A 87 5.56 -6.84 6.15
CA ASN A 87 6.79 -7.63 6.29
C ASN A 87 7.71 -7.55 5.07
N THR A 88 7.33 -6.78 4.05
CA THR A 88 8.17 -6.54 2.87
C THR A 88 9.46 -5.80 3.27
N PRO A 89 10.64 -6.38 3.00
CA PRO A 89 11.91 -5.73 3.21
C PRO A 89 12.02 -4.38 2.49
N ILE A 90 12.76 -3.45 3.09
CA ILE A 90 13.00 -2.12 2.54
C ILE A 90 13.55 -2.18 1.12
N SER A 91 14.49 -3.09 0.82
CA SER A 91 15.07 -3.25 -0.51
C SER A 91 14.04 -3.59 -1.59
N ILE A 92 12.98 -4.32 -1.22
CA ILE A 92 11.88 -4.63 -2.14
C ILE A 92 10.96 -3.41 -2.29
N LEU A 93 10.69 -2.66 -1.21
CA LEU A 93 9.95 -1.40 -1.31
C LEU A 93 10.67 -0.38 -2.20
N GLU A 94 12.00 -0.32 -2.16
CA GLU A 94 12.83 0.52 -3.04
C GLU A 94 12.68 0.11 -4.52
N LEU A 95 12.65 -1.19 -4.79
CA LEU A 95 12.37 -1.72 -6.13
C LEU A 95 10.97 -1.31 -6.60
N LEU A 96 9.94 -1.57 -5.78
CA LEU A 96 8.53 -1.30 -6.12
C LEU A 96 8.21 0.19 -6.20
N ALA A 97 8.99 1.06 -5.54
CA ALA A 97 8.86 2.51 -5.68
C ALA A 97 9.18 3.01 -7.10
N ASN A 98 9.86 2.18 -7.89
CA ASN A 98 10.15 2.43 -9.30
C ASN A 98 9.32 1.56 -10.24
N ASP A 99 8.27 0.90 -9.74
CA ASP A 99 7.41 0.05 -10.57
C ASP A 99 6.76 0.86 -11.70
N THR A 100 6.58 0.24 -12.87
CA THR A 100 5.92 0.89 -14.00
C THR A 100 4.45 1.19 -13.74
N ASP A 101 3.79 0.40 -12.90
CA ASP A 101 2.36 0.57 -12.59
C ASP A 101 2.17 1.50 -11.37
N ALA A 102 1.49 2.62 -11.59
CA ALA A 102 1.22 3.59 -10.53
C ALA A 102 0.41 3.01 -9.37
N ARG A 103 -0.40 1.96 -9.58
CA ARG A 103 -1.16 1.30 -8.51
C ARG A 103 -0.23 0.56 -7.55
N VAL A 104 0.87 0.01 -8.04
CA VAL A 104 1.91 -0.63 -7.22
C VAL A 104 2.65 0.43 -6.41
N ARG A 105 3.11 1.51 -7.06
CA ARG A 105 3.77 2.63 -6.36
C ARG A 105 2.87 3.26 -5.30
N ARG A 106 1.58 3.43 -5.61
CA ARG A 106 0.57 3.93 -4.67
C ARG A 106 0.38 3.02 -3.45
N ALA A 107 0.44 1.70 -3.63
CA ALA A 107 0.26 0.74 -2.54
C ALA A 107 1.30 0.89 -1.43
N ILE A 108 2.51 1.39 -1.76
CA ILE A 108 3.60 1.66 -0.81
C ILE A 108 3.17 2.68 0.26
N ALA A 109 2.32 3.64 -0.09
CA ALA A 109 1.80 4.65 0.85
C ALA A 109 0.97 4.03 2.00
N HIS A 110 0.43 2.82 1.79
CA HIS A 110 -0.34 2.09 2.80
C HIS A 110 0.52 1.20 3.69
N ASN A 111 1.80 1.02 3.37
CA ASN A 111 2.70 0.20 4.15
C ASN A 111 3.35 1.03 5.27
N THR A 112 3.07 0.65 6.51
CA THR A 112 3.52 1.40 7.69
C THR A 112 5.02 1.28 7.97
N ASN A 113 5.71 0.35 7.31
CA ASN A 113 7.15 0.17 7.42
C ASN A 113 7.93 0.87 6.30
N THR A 114 7.25 1.58 5.39
CA THR A 114 7.89 2.34 4.32
C THR A 114 8.81 3.43 4.90
N PRO A 115 10.12 3.42 4.57
CA PRO A 115 11.03 4.48 4.97
C PRO A 115 10.61 5.85 4.43
N ILE A 116 10.88 6.89 5.21
CA ILE A 116 10.59 8.28 4.84
C ILE A 116 11.24 8.66 3.50
N SER A 117 12.44 8.15 3.19
CA SER A 117 13.12 8.41 1.92
C SER A 117 12.32 7.93 0.70
N ILE A 118 11.60 6.81 0.81
CA ILE A 118 10.73 6.30 -0.25
C ILE A 118 9.46 7.15 -0.35
N LEU A 119 8.88 7.55 0.78
CA LEU A 119 7.71 8.46 0.78
C LEU A 119 8.05 9.81 0.13
N GLU A 120 9.26 10.33 0.36
CA GLU A 120 9.76 11.57 -0.26
C GLU A 120 10.00 11.43 -1.75
N LEU A 121 10.50 10.26 -2.19
CA LEU A 121 10.58 9.93 -3.62
C LEU A 121 9.19 9.95 -4.25
N LEU A 122 8.22 9.26 -3.65
CA LEU A 122 6.84 9.15 -4.17
C LEU A 122 6.03 10.45 -4.04
N ALA A 123 6.41 11.37 -3.17
CA ALA A 123 5.85 12.73 -3.15
C ALA A 123 6.18 13.52 -4.43
N ASN A 124 7.16 13.06 -5.22
CA ASN A 124 7.55 13.62 -6.52
C ASN A 124 7.14 12.71 -7.68
N ASP A 125 6.28 11.71 -7.44
CA ASP A 125 5.84 10.78 -8.48
C ASP A 125 5.17 11.51 -9.65
N THR A 126 5.31 10.97 -10.85
CA THR A 126 4.64 11.52 -12.04
C THR A 126 3.12 11.43 -11.97
N ASP A 127 2.60 10.42 -11.26
CA ASP A 127 1.16 10.15 -11.12
C ASP A 127 0.58 10.88 -9.90
N GLU A 128 -0.47 11.68 -10.13
CA GLU A 128 -1.13 12.47 -9.10
C GLU A 128 -1.80 11.62 -8.02
N TRP A 129 -2.28 10.41 -8.33
CA TRP A 129 -2.89 9.52 -7.34
C TRP A 129 -1.87 8.90 -6.40
N VAL A 130 -0.63 8.73 -6.85
CA VAL A 130 0.49 8.36 -5.97
C VAL A 130 0.79 9.52 -5.02
N ARG A 131 0.98 10.75 -5.52
CA ARG A 131 1.25 11.93 -4.68
C ARG A 131 0.09 12.22 -3.71
N TYR A 132 -1.15 12.04 -4.15
CA TYR A 132 -2.35 12.15 -3.32
C TYR A 132 -2.35 11.10 -2.19
N ALA A 133 -1.99 9.85 -2.47
CA ALA A 133 -1.89 8.83 -1.43
C ALA A 133 -0.81 9.17 -0.38
N ILE A 134 0.30 9.77 -0.82
CA ILE A 134 1.37 10.25 0.06
C ILE A 134 0.86 11.41 0.95
N ALA A 135 0.08 12.35 0.40
CA ALA A 135 -0.53 13.45 1.16
C ALA A 135 -1.42 12.99 2.32
N LYS A 136 -2.01 11.79 2.22
CA LYS A 136 -2.90 11.20 3.24
C LYS A 136 -2.16 10.57 4.42
N ILE A 137 -0.85 10.39 4.34
CA ILE A 137 -0.09 9.66 5.36
C ILE A 137 -0.01 10.51 6.64
N PRO A 138 -0.63 10.10 7.77
CA PRO A 138 -0.77 10.96 8.94
C PRO A 138 0.54 11.46 9.55
N LYS A 139 1.62 10.67 9.40
CA LYS A 139 2.95 10.92 10.00
C LYS A 139 3.99 11.33 8.96
N ILE A 140 3.58 11.86 7.81
CA ILE A 140 4.54 12.32 6.81
C ILE A 140 5.28 13.59 7.28
N PRO A 141 6.57 13.78 6.96
CA PRO A 141 7.30 14.97 7.38
C PRO A 141 6.66 16.26 6.89
N VAL A 142 6.70 17.31 7.73
CA VAL A 142 6.15 18.63 7.42
C VAL A 142 6.68 19.19 6.09
N ARG A 143 7.97 19.00 5.79
CA ARG A 143 8.58 19.42 4.52
C ARG A 143 7.88 18.84 3.29
N VAL A 144 7.35 17.62 3.40
CA VAL A 144 6.60 16.97 2.31
C VAL A 144 5.20 17.56 2.20
N LEU A 145 4.54 17.87 3.32
CA LEU A 145 3.26 18.59 3.29
C LEU A 145 3.40 19.98 2.64
N GLU A 146 4.47 20.70 2.98
CA GLU A 146 4.77 22.02 2.42
C GLU A 146 5.03 21.95 0.91
N GLN A 147 5.75 20.92 0.46
CA GLN A 147 5.96 20.59 -0.95
C GLN A 147 4.62 20.31 -1.66
N LEU A 148 3.83 19.36 -1.14
CA LEU A 148 2.56 18.93 -1.74
C LEU A 148 1.47 20.02 -1.70
N ALA A 149 1.56 20.99 -0.79
CA ALA A 149 0.72 22.20 -0.85
C ALA A 149 1.03 23.09 -2.06
N SER A 150 2.09 22.80 -2.82
CA SER A 150 2.43 23.47 -4.08
C SER A 150 2.28 22.53 -5.29
N ASP A 151 1.64 21.37 -5.11
CA ASP A 151 1.49 20.35 -6.14
C ASP A 151 0.78 20.89 -7.39
N PRO A 152 1.17 20.48 -8.61
CA PRO A 152 0.45 20.86 -9.82
C PRO A 152 -1.03 20.42 -9.80
N ASP A 153 -1.39 19.36 -9.09
CA ASP A 153 -2.74 18.83 -9.03
C ASP A 153 -3.54 19.42 -7.85
N GLU A 154 -4.76 19.90 -8.11
CA GLU A 154 -5.64 20.50 -7.10
C GLU A 154 -6.14 19.51 -6.04
N TRP A 155 -6.33 18.22 -6.37
CA TRP A 155 -6.76 17.22 -5.40
C TRP A 155 -5.67 16.94 -4.37
N VAL A 156 -4.41 16.92 -4.82
CA VAL A 156 -3.26 16.81 -3.91
C VAL A 156 -3.19 18.01 -2.98
N ARG A 157 -3.26 19.25 -3.51
CA ARG A 157 -3.26 20.47 -2.66
C ARG A 157 -4.45 20.52 -1.72
N GLY A 158 -5.62 20.11 -2.19
CA GLY A 158 -6.85 20.00 -1.42
C GLY A 158 -6.69 19.08 -0.21
N GLU A 159 -6.09 17.90 -0.38
CA GLU A 159 -5.83 16.97 0.73
C GLU A 159 -4.98 17.60 1.84
N ILE A 160 -4.01 18.44 1.47
CA ILE A 160 -3.17 19.15 2.44
C ILE A 160 -4.00 20.10 3.32
N THR A 161 -5.11 20.64 2.84
CA THR A 161 -6.01 21.46 3.69
C THR A 161 -6.65 20.65 4.82
N TYR A 162 -6.95 19.37 4.58
CA TYR A 162 -7.58 18.46 5.54
C TYR A 162 -6.56 17.74 6.43
N HIS A 163 -5.29 17.73 6.06
CA HIS A 163 -4.28 16.97 6.79
C HIS A 163 -4.03 17.57 8.20
N PRO A 164 -4.10 16.75 9.28
CA PRO A 164 -4.11 17.24 10.66
C PRO A 164 -2.80 17.92 11.08
N ASN A 165 -1.70 17.59 10.40
CA ASN A 165 -0.38 18.17 10.69
C ASN A 165 0.04 19.27 9.71
N THR A 166 -0.87 19.76 8.86
CA THR A 166 -0.55 20.89 7.98
C THR A 166 -0.22 22.12 8.80
N PRO A 167 0.96 22.76 8.59
CA PRO A 167 1.34 23.96 9.30
C PRO A 167 0.41 25.13 9.02
N LEU A 168 0.27 26.03 10.01
CA LEU A 168 -0.54 27.24 9.90
C LEU A 168 -0.17 28.09 8.67
N ASP A 169 1.12 28.34 8.46
CA ASP A 169 1.59 29.16 7.33
C ASP A 169 1.31 28.51 5.97
N THR A 170 1.29 27.17 5.93
CA THR A 170 0.89 26.43 4.73
C THR A 170 -0.61 26.57 4.45
N LEU A 171 -1.46 26.45 5.49
CA LEU A 171 -2.90 26.69 5.33
C LEU A 171 -3.20 28.12 4.89
N LYS A 172 -2.55 29.13 5.48
CA LYS A 172 -2.69 30.55 5.09
C LYS A 172 -2.31 30.78 3.62
N ARG A 173 -1.24 30.14 3.15
CA ARG A 173 -0.85 30.21 1.74
C ARG A 173 -1.92 29.62 0.81
N LEU A 174 -2.54 28.51 1.22
CA LEU A 174 -3.61 27.84 0.46
C LEU A 174 -4.92 28.66 0.41
N GLU A 175 -5.13 29.66 1.29
CA GLU A 175 -6.27 30.59 1.14
C GLU A 175 -6.19 31.42 -0.15
N SER A 176 -4.99 31.53 -0.74
CA SER A 176 -4.73 32.18 -2.02
C SER A 176 -4.44 31.17 -3.14
N ASP A 177 -4.82 29.89 -2.96
CA ASP A 177 -4.66 28.86 -4.00
C ASP A 177 -5.34 29.28 -5.31
N ARG A 178 -4.82 28.83 -6.44
CA ARG A 178 -5.42 29.09 -7.75
C ARG A 178 -6.78 28.42 -7.92
N ASP A 179 -6.98 27.28 -7.28
CA ASP A 179 -8.22 26.53 -7.33
C ASP A 179 -9.23 27.03 -6.28
N PRO A 180 -10.48 27.36 -6.66
CA PRO A 180 -11.50 27.85 -5.72
C PRO A 180 -11.85 26.90 -4.58
N ASP A 181 -11.91 25.59 -4.84
CA ASP A 181 -12.31 24.61 -3.84
C ASP A 181 -11.21 24.44 -2.79
N VAL A 182 -9.95 24.48 -3.22
CA VAL A 182 -8.79 24.48 -2.32
C VAL A 182 -8.78 25.73 -1.44
N ARG A 183 -9.08 26.92 -2.00
CA ARG A 183 -9.17 28.17 -1.20
C ARG A 183 -10.27 28.09 -0.15
N GLU A 184 -11.46 27.64 -0.52
CA GLU A 184 -12.58 27.51 0.40
C GLU A 184 -12.26 26.50 1.51
N ALA A 185 -11.73 25.33 1.15
CA ALA A 185 -11.32 24.32 2.12
C ALA A 185 -10.26 24.85 3.10
N ALA A 186 -9.27 25.60 2.60
CA ALA A 186 -8.24 26.23 3.44
C ALA A 186 -8.84 27.24 4.43
N GLN A 187 -9.74 28.12 3.99
CA GLN A 187 -10.42 29.10 4.85
C GLN A 187 -11.27 28.42 5.94
N VAL A 188 -12.01 27.38 5.56
CA VAL A 188 -12.82 26.59 6.51
C VAL A 188 -11.92 25.93 7.55
N LYS A 189 -10.85 25.25 7.11
CA LYS A 189 -9.95 24.53 8.00
C LYS A 189 -9.09 25.44 8.88
N LEU A 190 -8.75 26.63 8.39
CA LEU A 190 -8.09 27.66 9.19
C LEU A 190 -8.99 28.12 10.34
N LYS A 191 -10.25 28.45 10.06
CA LYS A 191 -11.24 28.86 11.08
C LYS A 191 -11.54 27.76 12.09
N GLU A 192 -11.66 26.51 11.64
CA GLU A 192 -11.91 25.37 12.52
C GLU A 192 -10.74 25.09 13.47
N ARG A 193 -9.50 25.14 12.97
CA ARG A 193 -8.30 24.76 13.74
C ARG A 193 -7.70 25.91 14.55
N PHE A 194 -7.93 27.16 14.11
CA PHE A 194 -7.35 28.37 14.69
C PHE A 194 -8.41 29.48 14.80
N PRO A 195 -9.49 29.27 15.58
CA PRO A 195 -10.61 30.20 15.69
C PRO A 195 -10.20 31.58 16.21
N GLU A 196 -9.07 31.70 16.91
CA GLU A 196 -8.50 32.96 17.41
C GLU A 196 -7.91 33.87 16.31
N LEU A 197 -7.73 33.35 15.09
CA LEU A 197 -7.19 34.08 13.94
C LEU A 197 -8.26 34.58 12.96
N ALA A 198 -9.53 34.22 13.18
CA ALA A 198 -10.68 34.54 12.33
C ALA A 198 -11.39 35.83 12.78
#